data_AF-A0A7C0YB67-F1
#
_entry.id   AF-A0A7C0YB67-F1
#
_cell.length_a   1.000
_cell.length_b   1.000
_cell.length_c   1.000
_cell.angle_alpha   90.00
_cell.angle_beta   90.00
_cell.angle_gamma   90.00
#
_symmetry.space_group_name_H-M   'P 1'
#
loop_
_entity.id
_entity.type
_entity.pdbx_description
1 polymer ?
#
loop_
_entity_poly.entity_id
_entity_poly.type
_entity_poly.pdbx_seq_one_letter_code
_entity_poly.pdbx_strand_id
1 'polypeptide(L)'
;MSRTGPRVVIFHANQCDPKKCTGLRLVRLWHASLVRDIRRIPRGTVVLNPVAETALSRDDRDTMVRHGLVALDCSWKQAEDIFKMSRHGRQRALPY
;
A
#
# COMPACT_ATOMS: atom_id res chain seq x y z
N MET A 1 3.26 -2.73 23.28
CA MET A 1 2.23 -1.76 22.84
C MET A 1 1.48 -2.37 21.65
N SER A 2 0.28 -2.90 21.86
CA SER A 2 -0.53 -3.49 20.79
C SER A 2 -1.06 -2.39 19.88
N ARG A 3 -0.60 -2.33 18.63
CA ARG A 3 -1.20 -1.47 17.61
C ARG A 3 -2.63 -1.98 17.33
N THR A 4 -3.63 -1.19 17.71
CA THR A 4 -5.06 -1.45 17.45
C THR A 4 -5.49 -1.19 16.00
N GLY A 5 -4.55 -0.87 15.11
CA GLY A 5 -4.81 -0.56 13.70
C GLY A 5 -4.23 -1.59 12.73
N PRO A 6 -4.68 -1.57 11.46
CA PRO A 6 -4.22 -2.51 10.44
C PRO A 6 -2.70 -2.42 10.23
N ARG A 7 -2.11 -3.54 9.80
CA ARG A 7 -0.71 -3.56 9.36
C ARG A 7 -0.60 -2.75 8.07
N VAL A 8 0.27 -1.75 8.06
CA VAL A 8 0.57 -0.97 6.86
C VAL A 8 1.83 -1.52 6.20
N VAL A 9 1.77 -1.74 4.90
CA VAL A 9 2.88 -2.20 4.07
C VAL A 9 3.11 -1.17 2.97
N ILE A 10 4.36 -0.71 2.84
CA ILE A 10 4.80 0.12 1.72
C ILE A 10 5.47 -0.78 0.70
N PHE A 11 4.89 -0.87 -0.49
CA PHE A 11 5.63 -1.32 -1.65
C PHE A 11 6.47 -0.15 -2.17
N HIS A 12 7.79 -0.29 -2.20
CA HIS A 12 8.68 0.75 -2.66
C HIS A 12 9.42 0.31 -3.92
N ALA A 13 9.22 1.03 -5.01
CA ALA A 13 9.80 0.70 -6.31
C ALA A 13 11.29 1.10 -6.47
N ASN A 14 11.89 1.75 -5.47
CA ASN A 14 13.26 2.33 -5.51
C ASN A 14 13.46 3.37 -6.63
N GLN A 15 12.43 4.17 -6.91
CA GLN A 15 12.43 5.16 -8.00
C GLN A 15 12.61 6.62 -7.51
N CYS A 16 12.76 6.85 -6.21
CA CYS A 16 12.89 8.18 -5.64
C CYS A 16 14.07 8.26 -4.64
N ASP A 17 14.50 9.47 -4.31
CA ASP A 17 15.55 9.70 -3.31
C ASP A 17 15.12 9.10 -1.95
N PRO A 18 15.85 8.10 -1.42
CA PRO A 18 15.48 7.45 -0.18
C PRO A 18 15.44 8.38 1.03
N LYS A 19 16.15 9.51 0.98
CA LYS A 19 16.17 10.53 2.05
C LYS A 19 14.90 11.38 2.06
N LYS A 20 14.25 11.55 0.91
CA LYS A 20 13.04 12.39 0.73
C LYS A 20 11.74 11.57 0.67
N CYS A 21 11.84 10.26 0.50
CA CYS A 21 10.68 9.37 0.41
C CYS A 21 9.88 9.28 1.73
N THR A 22 8.61 9.72 1.69
CA THR A 22 7.66 9.62 2.82
C THR A 22 7.36 8.16 3.18
N GLY A 23 7.23 7.27 2.19
CA GLY A 23 7.01 5.83 2.43
C GLY A 23 8.13 5.21 3.27
N LEU A 24 9.39 5.49 2.92
CA LEU A 24 10.55 5.04 3.70
C LEU A 24 10.64 5.72 5.07
N ARG A 25 10.21 6.99 5.18
CA ARG A 25 10.10 7.65 6.49
C ARG A 25 9.11 6.94 7.42
N LEU A 26 7.95 6.49 6.92
CA LEU A 26 6.99 5.70 7.71
C LEU A 26 7.60 4.37 8.17
N VAL A 27 8.41 3.73 7.34
CA VAL A 27 9.11 2.49 7.72
C VAL A 27 10.15 2.75 8.81
N ARG A 28 10.96 3.82 8.69
CA ARG A 28 11.96 4.20 9.71
C ARG A 28 11.32 4.53 11.07
N LEU A 29 10.10 5.08 11.06
CA LEU A 29 9.32 5.39 12.25
C LEU A 29 8.50 4.19 12.77
N TRP A 30 8.71 2.98 12.24
CA TRP A 30 7.98 1.76 12.63
C TRP A 30 6.46 1.85 12.43
N HIS A 31 6.00 2.76 11.56
CA HIS A 31 4.60 2.90 11.22
C HIS A 31 4.16 1.92 10.12
N ALA A 32 5.09 1.42 9.30
CA ALA A 32 4.83 0.49 8.22
C ALA A 32 5.97 -0.52 8.02
N SER A 33 5.67 -1.64 7.36
CA SER A 33 6.66 -2.60 6.85
C SER A 33 7.02 -2.29 5.40
N LEU A 34 8.22 -2.68 4.95
CA LEU A 34 8.70 -2.43 3.59
C LEU A 34 8.71 -3.70 2.74
N VAL A 35 8.21 -3.59 1.51
CA VAL A 35 8.28 -4.62 0.48
C VAL A 35 8.85 -3.99 -0.79
N ARG A 36 9.77 -4.68 -1.46
CA ARG A 36 10.37 -4.23 -2.74
C ARG A 36 10.01 -5.14 -3.92
N ASP A 37 9.53 -6.34 -3.65
CA ASP A 37 9.02 -7.27 -4.67
C ASP A 37 7.50 -7.30 -4.58
N ILE A 38 6.83 -6.90 -5.65
CA ILE A 38 5.37 -6.78 -5.68
C ILE A 38 4.67 -8.12 -5.42
N ARG A 39 5.33 -9.25 -5.74
CA ARG A 39 4.82 -10.61 -5.49
C ARG A 39 4.80 -10.98 -4.01
N ARG A 40 5.53 -10.23 -3.17
CA ARG A 40 5.54 -10.39 -1.71
C ARG A 40 4.46 -9.58 -1.00
N ILE A 41 3.65 -8.83 -1.74
CA ILE A 41 2.45 -8.21 -1.19
C ILE A 41 1.51 -9.35 -0.72
N PRO A 42 1.09 -9.36 0.56
CA PRO A 42 0.21 -10.42 1.06
C PRO A 42 -1.11 -10.47 0.29
N ARG A 43 -1.60 -11.68 0.02
CA ARG A 43 -2.89 -11.86 -0.64
C ARG A 43 -4.03 -11.37 0.25
N GLY A 44 -5.08 -10.84 -0.37
CA GLY A 44 -6.28 -10.38 0.35
C GLY A 44 -6.12 -9.04 1.07
N THR A 45 -4.95 -8.39 0.98
CA THR A 45 -4.79 -7.01 1.48
C THR A 45 -5.65 -6.04 0.71
N VAL A 46 -5.98 -4.92 1.35
CA VAL A 46 -6.45 -3.73 0.63
C VAL A 46 -5.24 -3.03 0.02
N VAL A 47 -5.30 -2.69 -1.26
CA VAL A 47 -4.26 -1.97 -2.00
C VAL A 47 -4.80 -0.62 -2.39
N LEU A 48 -4.13 0.44 -1.93
CA LEU A 48 -4.44 1.80 -2.37
C LEU A 48 -4.00 1.97 -3.82
N ASN A 49 -4.99 2.23 -4.67
CA ASN A 49 -4.85 2.37 -6.10
C ASN A 49 -5.73 3.53 -6.58
N PRO A 50 -5.16 4.66 -7.01
CA PRO A 50 -5.90 5.86 -7.39
C PRO A 50 -6.79 5.67 -8.62
N VAL A 51 -6.57 4.63 -9.42
CA VAL A 51 -7.38 4.33 -10.61
C VAL A 51 -8.41 3.23 -10.37
N ALA A 52 -8.63 2.82 -9.11
CA ALA A 52 -9.66 1.83 -8.78
C ALA A 52 -11.07 2.45 -8.83
N GLU A 53 -12.03 1.71 -9.39
CA GLU A 53 -13.44 2.14 -9.50
C GLU A 53 -14.14 2.24 -8.14
N THR A 54 -13.71 1.45 -7.16
CA THR A 54 -14.31 1.42 -5.82
C THR A 54 -13.48 2.26 -4.86
N ALA A 55 -14.10 3.24 -4.20
CA ALA A 55 -13.48 3.99 -3.12
C ALA A 55 -13.34 3.13 -1.84
N LEU A 56 -12.29 3.41 -1.06
CA LEU A 56 -12.08 2.84 0.27
C LEU A 56 -13.23 3.24 1.19
N SER A 57 -13.86 2.27 1.84
CA SER A 57 -14.98 2.52 2.76
C SER A 57 -14.76 1.84 4.12
N ARG A 58 -15.70 2.06 5.05
CA ARG A 58 -15.70 1.35 6.34
C ARG A 58 -15.87 -0.17 6.19
N ASP A 59 -16.41 -0.64 5.07
CA ASP A 59 -16.62 -2.07 4.80
C ASP A 59 -15.29 -2.81 4.61
N ASP A 60 -14.22 -2.08 4.26
CA ASP A 60 -12.89 -2.66 4.10
C ASP A 60 -12.18 -2.90 5.44
N ARG A 61 -12.73 -2.39 6.56
CA ARG A 61 -12.10 -2.44 7.90
C ARG A 61 -11.67 -3.84 8.30
N ASP A 62 -12.55 -4.83 8.18
CA ASP A 62 -12.25 -6.20 8.59
C ASP A 62 -11.18 -6.84 7.70
N THR A 63 -11.17 -6.50 6.41
CA THR A 63 -10.11 -6.93 5.48
C THR A 63 -8.78 -6.30 5.88
N MET A 64 -8.76 -5.00 6.17
CA MET A 64 -7.55 -4.27 6.57
C MET A 64 -7.00 -4.78 7.90
N VAL A 65 -7.85 -5.08 8.88
CA VAL A 65 -7.43 -5.62 10.19
C VAL A 65 -6.86 -7.03 10.03
N ARG A 66 -7.49 -7.89 9.22
CA ARG A 66 -7.04 -9.28 9.01
C ARG A 66 -5.80 -9.39 8.12
N HIS A 67 -5.77 -8.66 7.01
CA HIS A 67 -4.77 -8.85 5.95
C HIS A 67 -3.79 -7.69 5.83
N GLY A 68 -4.20 -6.47 6.21
CA GLY A 68 -3.40 -5.25 6.11
C GLY A 68 -3.80 -4.33 4.97
N LEU A 69 -3.14 -3.16 4.96
CA LEU A 69 -3.26 -2.10 3.96
C LEU A 69 -1.92 -1.92 3.25
N VAL A 70 -1.95 -1.82 1.93
CA VAL A 70 -0.76 -1.64 1.09
C VAL A 70 -0.83 -0.28 0.41
N ALA A 71 0.23 0.49 0.54
CA ALA A 71 0.47 1.70 -0.25
C ALA A 71 1.57 1.44 -1.28
N LEU A 72 1.33 1.85 -2.52
CA LEU A 72 2.27 1.75 -3.63
C LEU A 72 3.07 3.06 -3.72
N ASP A 73 4.34 3.02 -3.33
CA ASP A 73 5.26 4.15 -3.40
C ASP A 73 6.14 4.03 -4.66
N CYS A 74 5.68 4.70 -5.71
CA CYS A 74 6.30 4.71 -7.02
C CYS A 74 6.23 6.09 -7.66
N SER A 75 7.03 6.30 -8.69
CA SER A 75 6.89 7.49 -9.53
C SER A 75 5.63 7.40 -10.39
N TRP A 76 5.05 8.55 -10.72
CA TRP A 76 3.92 8.62 -11.66
C TRP A 76 4.25 8.00 -13.03
N LYS A 77 5.51 8.09 -13.46
CA LYS A 77 6.00 7.52 -14.73
C LYS A 77 5.77 6.01 -14.86
N GLN A 78 5.75 5.28 -13.75
CA GLN A 78 5.61 3.80 -13.74
C GLN A 78 4.39 3.34 -12.94
N ALA A 79 3.53 4.28 -12.53
CA ALA A 79 2.38 4.00 -11.69
C ALA A 79 1.41 3.02 -12.37
N GLU A 80 1.11 3.21 -13.66
CA GLU A 80 0.21 2.35 -14.42
C GLU A 80 0.64 0.88 -14.45
N ASP A 81 1.92 0.62 -14.72
CA ASP A 81 2.46 -0.75 -14.76
C ASP A 81 2.42 -1.40 -13.38
N ILE A 82 2.72 -0.64 -12.33
CA ILE A 82 2.66 -1.11 -10.95
C ILE A 82 1.21 -1.40 -10.54
N PHE A 83 0.23 -0.59 -10.96
CA PHE A 83 -1.19 -0.85 -10.75
C PHE A 83 -1.63 -2.13 -11.47
N LYS A 84 -1.15 -2.38 -12.70
CA LYS A 84 -1.42 -3.61 -13.46
C LYS A 84 -0.81 -4.86 -12.79
N MET A 85 0.34 -4.74 -12.14
CA MET A 85 1.02 -5.84 -11.46
C MET A 85 0.46 -6.15 -10.05
N SER A 86 -0.12 -5.16 -9.37
CA SER A 86 -0.61 -5.27 -7.97
C SER A 86 -2.03 -5.84 -7.81
N ARG A 87 -2.54 -6.57 -8.81
CA ARG A 87 -3.93 -7.08 -8.90
C ARG A 87 -4.36 -8.08 -7.83
N HIS A 88 -3.44 -8.58 -7.00
CA HIS A 88 -3.67 -9.67 -6.05
C HIS A 88 -4.37 -9.25 -4.74
N GLY A 89 -4.79 -7.98 -4.62
CA GLY A 89 -5.51 -7.44 -3.46
C GLY A 89 -6.75 -6.64 -3.85
N ARG A 90 -7.57 -6.31 -2.85
CA ARG A 90 -8.76 -5.46 -3.01
C ARG A 90 -8.32 -4.05 -3.36
N GLN A 91 -8.50 -3.65 -4.62
CA GLN A 91 -8.12 -2.33 -5.11
C GLN A 91 -9.10 -1.28 -4.60
N ARG A 92 -8.59 -0.21 -4.01
CA ARG A 92 -9.39 0.90 -3.50
C ARG A 92 -8.76 2.25 -3.83
N ALA A 93 -9.56 3.15 -4.39
CA ALA A 93 -9.20 4.56 -4.47
C ALA A 93 -9.44 5.21 -3.11
N LEU A 94 -8.69 6.27 -2.79
CA LEU A 94 -9.07 7.10 -1.65
C LEU A 94 -10.31 7.93 -2.02
N PRO A 95 -11.26 8.11 -1.10
CA PRO A 95 -12.38 9.03 -1.31
C PRO A 95 -11.86 10.48 -1.43
N TYR A 96 -12.53 11.27 -2.26
CA TYR A 96 -12.25 12.68 -2.54
C TYR A 96 -13.11 13.63 -1.69
#